data_AF-A0A7W8KGB9-F1
#
_entry.id   AF-A0A7W8KGB9-F1
#
_cell.length_a   1.000
_cell.length_b   1.000
_cell.length_c   1.000
_cell.angle_alpha   90.00
_cell.angle_beta   90.00
_cell.angle_gamma   90.00
#
_symmetry.space_group_name_H-M   'P 1'
#
loop_
_entity.id
_entity.type
_entity.pdbx_description
1 polymer ?
#
loop_
_entity_poly.entity_id
_entity_poly.type
_entity_poly.pdbx_seq_one_letter_code
_entity_poly.pdbx_strand_id
1 'polypeptide(L)'
;MTIRSLTARRALAALTVCALSGAAGADRTPANLKTFKTVCVNAGFHEQDKENEAIRSKLIGRIYDALDGAKIATAEAPCQPKGLSSTGQLNLYFDFTTTTDGKTFDALLEGWLSKDGAYESVTLWQDNIFGAMDAGSGALEAADVLDELIDGFVKDWKTVH
;
A
#
# COMPACT_ATOMS: atom_id res chain seq x y z
N MET A 1 9.75 13.13 70.80
CA MET A 1 8.78 12.11 71.24
C MET A 1 7.39 12.70 71.05
N THR A 2 6.62 12.19 70.07
CA THR A 2 5.15 11.98 70.01
C THR A 2 4.79 11.77 68.54
N ILE A 3 3.90 10.80 68.31
CA ILE A 3 3.63 10.01 67.11
C ILE A 3 2.25 10.38 66.54
N ARG A 4 1.97 9.92 65.29
CA ARG A 4 0.67 9.76 64.58
C ARG A 4 0.18 11.04 63.91
N SER A 5 -0.44 11.04 62.73
CA SER A 5 -0.91 10.03 61.77
C SER A 5 -1.61 10.86 60.67
N LEU A 6 -1.62 10.55 59.37
CA LEU A 6 -2.52 9.61 58.73
C LEU A 6 -2.30 9.76 57.22
N THR A 7 -2.11 8.63 56.55
CA THR A 7 -2.70 8.28 55.25
C THR A 7 -3.16 9.41 54.33
N ALA A 8 -2.47 9.57 53.21
CA ALA A 8 -3.13 9.88 51.95
C ALA A 8 -2.53 8.95 50.88
N ARG A 9 -3.22 7.83 50.68
CA ARG A 9 -3.10 6.98 49.50
C ARG A 9 -3.17 7.88 48.25
N ARG A 10 -2.08 7.99 47.50
CA ARG A 10 -2.15 8.33 46.09
C ARG A 10 -1.45 7.21 45.33
N ALA A 11 -2.24 6.19 45.04
CA ALA A 11 -2.00 5.32 43.91
C ALA A 11 -1.98 6.22 42.66
N LEU A 12 -0.79 6.63 42.23
CA LEU A 12 -0.63 7.15 40.89
C LEU A 12 -0.52 5.92 39.99
N ALA A 13 -1.63 5.63 39.32
CA ALA A 13 -1.73 4.61 38.31
C ALA A 13 -0.54 4.74 37.35
N ALA A 14 0.28 3.69 37.28
CA ALA A 14 1.14 3.48 36.13
C ALA A 14 0.21 3.32 34.92
N LEU A 15 0.03 4.42 34.18
CA LEU A 15 -0.57 4.38 32.85
C LEU A 15 0.44 3.64 31.97
N THR A 16 0.34 2.32 31.98
CA THR A 16 0.82 1.47 30.91
C THR A 16 0.00 1.86 29.69
N VAL A 17 0.40 2.95 29.02
CA VAL A 17 -0.04 3.18 27.65
C VAL A 17 0.55 2.00 26.90
N CYS A 18 -0.33 1.06 26.57
CA CYS A 18 -0.06 0.00 25.64
C CYS A 18 0.79 0.59 24.52
N ALA A 19 1.99 0.03 24.33
CA ALA A 19 2.65 0.12 23.05
C ALA A 19 1.59 -0.27 22.03
N LEU A 20 1.02 0.73 21.35
CA LEU A 20 0.38 0.52 20.06
C LEU A 20 1.51 -0.09 19.25
N SER A 21 1.50 -1.41 19.12
CA SER A 21 2.27 -2.09 18.10
C SER A 21 1.89 -1.37 16.82
N GLY A 22 2.78 -0.50 16.34
CA GLY A 22 2.64 0.08 15.02
C GLY A 22 2.46 -1.09 14.07
N ALA A 23 1.27 -1.21 13.50
CA ALA A 23 1.04 -2.17 12.43
C ALA A 23 1.96 -1.71 11.30
N ALA A 24 2.93 -2.54 10.95
CA ALA A 24 3.87 -2.23 9.88
C ALA A 24 3.08 -1.99 8.59
N GLY A 25 3.24 -0.82 7.98
CA GLY A 25 2.66 -0.45 6.69
C GLY A 25 3.42 -1.05 5.50
N ALA A 26 3.85 -2.30 5.63
CA ALA A 26 4.51 -3.07 4.59
C ALA A 26 4.39 -4.56 4.94
N ASP A 27 3.50 -5.27 4.26
CA ASP A 27 3.48 -6.74 4.25
C ASP A 27 4.16 -7.20 2.96
N ARG A 28 5.48 -7.10 2.96
CA ARG A 28 6.31 -7.51 1.83
C ARG A 28 6.82 -8.90 2.14
N THR A 29 6.05 -9.91 1.76
CA THR A 29 6.41 -11.33 1.86
C THR A 29 6.77 -11.86 0.46
N PRO A 30 8.03 -11.70 -0.02
CA PRO A 30 8.41 -12.07 -1.39
C PRO A 30 8.12 -13.53 -1.75
N ALA A 31 8.16 -14.44 -0.77
CA ALA A 31 7.85 -15.85 -0.96
C ALA A 31 6.46 -16.09 -1.57
N ASN A 32 5.50 -15.19 -1.30
CA ASN A 32 4.16 -15.26 -1.88
C ASN A 32 4.18 -15.03 -3.40
N LEU A 33 5.16 -14.28 -3.92
CA LEU A 33 5.26 -13.91 -5.34
C LEU A 33 5.76 -15.05 -6.25
N LYS A 34 6.34 -16.10 -5.67
CA LYS A 34 7.07 -17.16 -6.40
C LYS A 34 6.23 -17.91 -7.43
N THR A 35 4.93 -18.03 -7.22
CA THR A 35 4.04 -18.82 -8.10
C THR A 35 3.51 -18.04 -9.29
N PHE A 36 3.66 -16.71 -9.31
CA PHE A 36 3.16 -15.84 -10.37
C PHE A 36 4.19 -15.66 -11.47
N LYS A 37 3.74 -15.55 -12.71
CA LYS A 37 4.58 -15.38 -13.90
C LYS A 37 4.28 -14.08 -14.63
N THR A 38 3.10 -13.53 -14.40
CA THR A 38 2.64 -12.30 -15.03
C THR A 38 2.00 -11.38 -13.99
N VAL A 39 2.05 -10.08 -14.27
CA VAL A 39 1.40 -9.05 -13.47
C VAL A 39 0.33 -8.36 -14.32
N CYS A 40 -0.86 -8.18 -13.78
CA CYS A 40 -1.84 -7.26 -14.36
C CYS A 40 -1.94 -6.00 -13.51
N VAL A 41 -1.98 -4.84 -14.16
CA VAL A 41 -1.86 -3.55 -13.51
C VAL A 41 -3.19 -2.79 -13.54
N ASN A 42 -3.54 -2.18 -12.42
CA ASN A 42 -4.58 -1.16 -12.34
C ASN A 42 -4.17 -0.05 -11.33
N ALA A 43 -4.84 1.10 -11.35
CA ALA A 43 -4.57 2.17 -10.41
C ALA A 43 -5.82 2.98 -10.03
N GLY A 44 -5.79 3.62 -8.86
CA GLY A 44 -6.70 4.65 -8.38
C GLY A 44 -5.95 5.97 -8.15
N PHE A 45 -6.65 7.08 -8.34
CA PHE A 45 -6.14 8.42 -8.05
C PHE A 45 -7.30 9.31 -7.62
N HIS A 46 -7.23 9.79 -6.38
CA HIS A 46 -8.26 10.58 -5.71
C HIS A 46 -7.64 11.80 -5.02
N GLU A 47 -7.74 12.97 -5.64
CA GLU A 47 -7.28 14.22 -5.04
C GLU A 47 -8.49 15.05 -4.60
N GLN A 48 -8.54 15.38 -3.31
CA GLN A 48 -9.64 16.12 -2.69
C GLN A 48 -11.01 15.48 -3.01
N ASP A 49 -11.11 14.17 -2.81
CA ASP A 49 -12.31 13.36 -3.10
C ASP A 49 -12.72 13.35 -4.59
N LYS A 50 -11.82 13.74 -5.51
CA LYS A 50 -12.07 13.74 -6.96
C LYS A 50 -11.16 12.78 -7.68
N GLU A 51 -11.78 11.97 -8.53
CA GLU A 51 -11.05 11.14 -9.48
C GLU A 51 -10.55 11.94 -10.68
N ASN A 52 -9.41 11.51 -11.22
CA ASN A 52 -8.90 12.02 -12.49
C ASN A 52 -8.41 10.86 -13.37
N GLU A 53 -9.23 10.48 -14.35
CA GLU A 53 -8.94 9.39 -15.28
C GLU A 53 -7.65 9.62 -16.09
N ALA A 54 -7.35 10.86 -16.49
CA ALA A 54 -6.14 11.14 -17.25
C ALA A 54 -4.86 10.93 -16.42
N ILE A 55 -4.90 11.27 -15.13
CA ILE A 55 -3.79 11.00 -14.20
C ILE A 55 -3.70 9.49 -13.94
N ARG A 56 -4.84 8.84 -13.65
CA ARG A 56 -4.91 7.38 -13.47
C ARG A 56 -4.27 6.62 -14.64
N SER A 57 -4.60 6.97 -15.89
CA SER A 57 -4.02 6.34 -17.08
C SER A 57 -2.51 6.56 -17.20
N LYS A 58 -2.00 7.73 -16.79
CA LYS A 58 -0.55 7.99 -16.77
C LYS A 58 0.17 7.15 -15.72
N LEU A 59 -0.41 7.02 -14.53
CA LEU A 59 0.13 6.18 -13.45
C LEU A 59 0.17 4.71 -13.87
N ILE A 60 -0.89 4.20 -14.51
CA ILE A 60 -0.91 2.85 -15.09
C ILE A 60 0.22 2.67 -16.12
N GLY A 61 0.38 3.63 -17.04
CA GLY A 61 1.49 3.61 -18.02
C GLY A 61 2.86 3.55 -17.34
N ARG A 62 3.06 4.33 -16.28
CA ARG A 62 4.31 4.35 -15.52
C ARG A 62 4.61 3.01 -14.84
N ILE A 63 3.60 2.32 -14.31
CA ILE A 63 3.77 0.96 -13.78
C ILE A 63 4.19 0.00 -14.90
N TYR A 64 3.55 0.06 -16.07
CA TYR A 64 3.94 -0.78 -17.21
C TYR A 64 5.39 -0.55 -17.64
N ASP A 65 5.81 0.72 -17.73
CA ASP A 65 7.20 1.07 -18.08
C ASP A 65 8.20 0.52 -17.05
N ALA A 66 7.88 0.61 -15.75
CA ALA A 66 8.71 0.07 -14.68
C ALA A 66 8.81 -1.47 -14.73
N LEU A 67 7.70 -2.16 -14.97
CA LEU A 67 7.65 -3.62 -15.10
C LEU A 67 8.41 -4.10 -16.35
N ASP A 68 8.25 -3.42 -17.49
CA ASP A 68 8.97 -3.72 -18.73
C ASP A 68 10.49 -3.50 -18.55
N GLY A 69 10.89 -2.38 -17.94
CA GLY A 69 12.29 -2.10 -17.59
C GLY A 69 12.90 -3.17 -16.67
N ALA A 70 12.08 -3.77 -15.80
CA ALA A 70 12.45 -4.89 -14.94
C ALA A 70 12.37 -6.27 -15.60
N LYS A 71 11.88 -6.36 -16.85
CA LYS A 71 11.60 -7.60 -17.58
C LYS A 71 10.56 -8.50 -16.91
N ILE A 72 9.61 -7.91 -16.18
CA ILE A 72 8.48 -8.61 -15.57
C ILE A 72 7.36 -8.67 -16.62
N ALA A 73 6.93 -9.88 -16.97
CA ALA A 73 5.88 -10.05 -17.97
C ALA A 73 4.54 -9.50 -17.46
N THR A 74 3.83 -8.75 -18.31
CA THR A 74 2.52 -8.19 -17.98
C THR A 74 1.41 -8.89 -18.75
N ALA A 75 0.26 -9.10 -18.09
CA ALA A 75 -0.95 -9.57 -18.75
C ALA A 75 -1.73 -8.39 -19.36
N GLU A 76 -2.48 -8.65 -20.44
CA GLU A 76 -3.28 -7.62 -21.10
C GLU A 76 -4.42 -7.11 -20.19
N ALA A 77 -4.64 -5.80 -20.23
CA ALA A 77 -5.77 -5.14 -19.56
C ALA A 77 -7.10 -5.39 -20.31
N PRO A 78 -8.25 -5.39 -19.61
CA PRO A 78 -8.42 -5.14 -18.18
C PRO A 78 -8.03 -6.36 -17.33
N CYS A 79 -7.52 -6.08 -16.12
CA CYS A 79 -7.29 -7.12 -15.13
C CYS A 79 -8.58 -7.87 -14.88
N GLN A 80 -8.51 -9.18 -15.09
CA GLN A 80 -9.68 -10.02 -14.93
C GLN A 80 -10.04 -10.05 -13.44
N PRO A 81 -11.33 -10.06 -13.08
CA PRO A 81 -11.80 -10.21 -11.69
C PRO A 81 -11.26 -11.47 -10.99
N LYS A 82 -10.64 -12.38 -11.75
CA LYS A 82 -10.03 -13.65 -11.36
C LYS A 82 -8.51 -13.62 -11.60
N GLY A 83 -7.80 -12.64 -11.05
CA GLY A 83 -6.33 -12.63 -10.99
C GLY A 83 -5.84 -13.79 -10.12
N LEU A 84 -5.92 -15.01 -10.62
CA LEU A 84 -5.73 -16.21 -9.82
C LEU A 84 -4.31 -16.74 -9.94
N SER A 85 -3.79 -17.26 -8.82
CA SER A 85 -2.59 -18.10 -8.82
C SER A 85 -2.69 -19.27 -9.80
N SER A 86 -3.91 -19.75 -10.11
CA SER A 86 -4.17 -20.82 -11.08
C SER A 86 -3.81 -20.45 -12.53
N THR A 87 -3.78 -19.16 -12.87
CA THR A 87 -3.32 -18.66 -14.18
C THR A 87 -1.91 -18.06 -14.10
N GLY A 88 -1.30 -18.04 -12.90
CA GLY A 88 -0.01 -17.42 -12.67
C GLY A 88 -0.02 -15.90 -12.87
N GLN A 89 -1.17 -15.25 -12.65
CA GLN A 89 -1.32 -13.80 -12.77
C GLN A 89 -1.52 -13.17 -11.39
N LEU A 90 -0.71 -12.17 -11.06
CA LEU A 90 -0.89 -11.32 -9.88
C LEU A 90 -1.59 -10.02 -10.30
N ASN A 91 -2.61 -9.59 -9.58
CA ASN A 91 -3.16 -8.25 -9.76
C ASN A 91 -2.37 -7.25 -8.90
N LEU A 92 -1.76 -6.25 -9.53
CA LEU A 92 -1.05 -5.15 -8.89
C LEU A 92 -1.90 -3.88 -9.00
N TYR A 93 -2.27 -3.32 -7.86
CA TYR A 93 -3.11 -2.13 -7.75
C TYR A 93 -2.39 -1.02 -7.00
N PHE A 94 -2.22 0.12 -7.65
CA PHE A 94 -1.74 1.35 -7.00
C PHE A 94 -2.93 2.22 -6.60
N ASP A 95 -2.96 2.77 -5.40
CA ASP A 95 -3.95 3.76 -4.99
C ASP A 95 -3.24 4.99 -4.44
N PHE A 96 -3.68 6.16 -4.86
CA PHE A 96 -3.24 7.42 -4.28
C PHE A 96 -4.46 8.24 -3.90
N THR A 97 -4.61 8.51 -2.61
CA THR A 97 -5.75 9.27 -2.07
C THR A 97 -5.24 10.41 -1.20
N THR A 98 -5.84 11.59 -1.35
CA THR A 98 -5.55 12.74 -0.49
C THR A 98 -6.70 13.02 0.47
N THR A 99 -6.40 13.71 1.56
CA THR A 99 -7.43 14.37 2.38
C THR A 99 -8.21 15.41 1.56
N THR A 100 -9.41 15.78 2.04
CA THR A 100 -10.28 16.78 1.39
C THR A 100 -9.60 18.16 1.25
N ASP A 101 -8.65 18.51 2.13
CA ASP A 101 -7.87 19.75 2.00
C ASP A 101 -6.72 19.66 0.97
N GLY A 102 -6.43 18.45 0.48
CA GLY A 102 -5.41 18.17 -0.54
C GLY A 102 -3.98 18.27 -0.04
N LYS A 103 -3.74 18.27 1.27
CA LYS A 103 -2.40 18.51 1.84
C LYS A 103 -1.73 17.29 2.43
N THR A 104 -2.48 16.21 2.61
CA THR A 104 -2.01 14.94 3.15
C THR A 104 -2.42 13.86 2.18
N PHE A 105 -1.56 12.86 1.97
CA PHE A 105 -1.83 11.73 1.09
C PHE A 105 -1.52 10.39 1.76
N ASP A 106 -2.20 9.37 1.26
CA ASP A 106 -1.88 7.96 1.44
C ASP A 106 -1.71 7.33 0.06
N ALA A 107 -0.59 6.65 -0.13
CA ALA A 107 -0.25 5.96 -1.36
C ALA A 107 0.04 4.50 -1.04
N LEU A 108 -0.53 3.60 -1.82
CA LEU A 108 -0.57 2.18 -1.53
C LEU A 108 -0.32 1.40 -2.80
N LEU A 109 0.55 0.39 -2.75
CA LEU A 109 0.72 -0.58 -3.82
C LEU A 109 0.45 -1.98 -3.28
N GLU A 110 -0.51 -2.68 -3.87
CA GLU A 110 -0.99 -3.99 -3.40
C GLU A 110 -0.96 -5.04 -4.51
N GLY A 111 -0.39 -6.21 -4.20
CA GLY A 111 -0.52 -7.44 -4.96
C GLY A 111 -1.62 -8.34 -4.37
N TRP A 112 -2.68 -8.63 -5.13
CA TRP A 112 -3.84 -9.40 -4.65
C TRP A 112 -4.32 -10.48 -5.64
N LEU A 113 -5.15 -11.40 -5.14
CA LEU A 113 -5.72 -12.53 -5.90
C LEU A 113 -7.20 -12.35 -6.31
N SER A 114 -8.09 -12.05 -5.35
CA SER A 114 -9.51 -11.81 -5.61
C SER A 114 -10.13 -10.93 -4.52
N LYS A 115 -11.00 -9.97 -4.87
CA LYS A 115 -11.78 -9.19 -3.89
C LYS A 115 -13.12 -9.84 -3.51
N ASP A 116 -13.44 -11.02 -4.06
CA ASP A 116 -14.70 -11.73 -3.82
C ASP A 116 -14.56 -12.84 -2.75
N GLY A 117 -15.55 -12.96 -1.85
CA GLY A 117 -15.70 -14.08 -0.91
C GLY A 117 -15.37 -13.78 0.56
N ALA A 118 -15.63 -14.75 1.44
CA ALA A 118 -15.36 -14.65 2.88
C ALA A 118 -13.92 -15.03 3.22
N TYR A 119 -12.95 -14.35 2.60
CA TYR A 119 -11.53 -14.49 2.92
C TYR A 119 -11.13 -13.46 3.98
N GLU A 120 -10.30 -13.87 4.96
CA GLU A 120 -9.78 -12.95 5.99
C GLU A 120 -8.60 -12.09 5.48
N SER A 121 -7.87 -12.52 4.45
CA SER A 121 -6.97 -11.68 3.64
C SER A 121 -6.64 -12.34 2.29
N VAL A 122 -6.53 -11.53 1.24
CA VAL A 122 -6.22 -11.88 -0.17
C VAL A 122 -5.02 -11.08 -0.71
N THR A 123 -4.42 -10.26 0.16
CA THR A 123 -3.24 -9.45 -0.12
C THR A 123 -2.00 -10.31 0.09
N LEU A 124 -1.15 -10.38 -0.92
CA LEU A 124 0.05 -11.21 -0.93
C LEU A 124 1.32 -10.41 -0.73
N TRP A 125 1.26 -9.15 -1.13
CA TRP A 125 2.33 -8.18 -1.05
C TRP A 125 1.70 -6.80 -0.95
N GLN A 126 2.19 -5.97 -0.04
CA GLN A 126 1.73 -4.60 0.10
C GLN A 126 2.86 -3.71 0.59
N ASP A 127 2.89 -2.49 0.08
CA ASP A 127 3.72 -1.41 0.59
C ASP A 127 2.93 -0.10 0.55
N ASN A 128 3.10 0.77 1.54
CA ASN A 128 2.39 2.04 1.59
C ASN A 128 3.24 3.18 2.14
N ILE A 129 3.00 4.37 1.61
CA ILE A 129 3.66 5.62 1.99
C ILE A 129 2.59 6.66 2.30
N PHE A 130 2.69 7.23 3.50
CA PHE A 130 1.85 8.34 3.94
C PHE A 130 2.69 9.60 4.07
N GLY A 131 2.17 10.74 3.59
CA GLY A 131 2.93 11.97 3.55
C GLY A 131 2.09 13.24 3.48
N ALA A 132 2.80 14.35 3.33
CA ALA A 132 2.22 15.68 3.16
C ALA A 132 2.71 16.29 1.85
N MET A 133 1.87 17.11 1.22
CA MET A 133 2.14 17.74 -0.07
C MET A 133 1.47 19.12 -0.16
N ASP A 134 1.84 19.90 -1.18
CA ASP A 134 1.13 21.12 -1.52
C ASP A 134 -0.20 20.79 -2.23
N ALA A 135 -1.28 21.48 -1.83
CA ALA A 135 -2.59 21.28 -2.44
C ALA A 135 -2.57 21.56 -3.96
N GLY A 136 -3.10 20.62 -4.75
CA GLY A 136 -3.06 20.66 -6.21
C GLY A 136 -1.82 19.99 -6.83
N SER A 137 -0.91 19.44 -6.01
CA SER A 137 0.30 18.75 -6.47
C SER A 137 0.13 17.22 -6.52
N GLY A 138 -1.09 16.69 -6.29
CA GLY A 138 -1.32 15.25 -6.16
C GLY A 138 -0.81 14.43 -7.34
N ALA A 139 -0.93 14.94 -8.57
CA ALA A 139 -0.44 14.23 -9.75
C ALA A 139 1.08 13.97 -9.75
N LEU A 140 1.86 14.95 -9.27
CA LEU A 140 3.33 14.85 -9.20
C LEU A 140 3.72 13.95 -8.03
N GLU A 141 3.10 14.16 -6.87
CA GLU A 141 3.36 13.36 -5.67
C GLU A 141 3.01 11.88 -5.89
N ALA A 142 1.86 11.59 -6.48
CA ALA A 142 1.43 10.23 -6.81
C ALA A 142 2.41 9.54 -7.75
N ALA A 143 2.99 10.30 -8.69
CA ALA A 143 4.01 9.77 -9.58
C ALA A 143 5.26 9.41 -8.76
N ASP A 144 5.86 10.37 -8.05
CA ASP A 144 7.12 10.16 -7.33
C ASP A 144 7.02 9.01 -6.31
N VAL A 145 5.91 8.94 -5.58
CA VAL A 145 5.67 7.86 -4.61
C VAL A 145 5.41 6.52 -5.29
N LEU A 146 4.73 6.49 -6.44
CA LEU A 146 4.57 5.27 -7.22
C LEU A 146 5.92 4.67 -7.63
N ASP A 147 6.90 5.50 -8.02
CA ASP A 147 8.23 5.03 -8.41
C ASP A 147 8.96 4.33 -7.25
N GLU A 148 8.81 4.85 -6.03
CA GLU A 148 9.39 4.23 -4.83
C GLU A 148 8.73 2.88 -4.52
N LEU A 149 7.39 2.83 -4.55
CA LEU A 149 6.64 1.61 -4.26
C LEU A 149 6.89 0.52 -5.31
N ILE A 150 6.92 0.88 -6.60
CA ILE A 150 7.15 -0.08 -7.67
C ILE A 150 8.59 -0.59 -7.70
N ASP A 151 9.60 0.23 -7.37
CA ASP A 151 10.98 -0.26 -7.19
C ASP A 151 11.04 -1.29 -6.07
N GLY A 152 10.30 -1.04 -5.00
CA GLY A 152 10.10 -2.00 -3.93
C GLY A 152 9.55 -3.34 -4.43
N PHE A 153 8.41 -3.31 -5.13
CA PHE A 153 7.81 -4.52 -5.70
C PHE A 153 8.78 -5.26 -6.64
N VAL A 154 9.44 -4.54 -7.56
CA VAL A 154 10.39 -5.09 -8.53
C VAL A 154 11.57 -5.77 -7.83
N LYS A 155 12.09 -5.14 -6.77
CA LYS A 155 13.18 -5.70 -5.97
C LYS A 155 12.77 -7.04 -5.35
N ASP A 156 11.60 -7.09 -4.73
CA ASP A 156 11.11 -8.31 -4.07
C ASP A 156 10.78 -9.42 -5.08
N TRP A 157 10.18 -9.07 -6.21
CA TRP A 157 9.90 -10.00 -7.31
C TRP A 157 11.18 -10.71 -7.78
N LYS A 158 12.26 -9.95 -8.03
CA LYS A 158 13.57 -10.48 -8.46
C LYS A 158 14.26 -11.37 -7.42
N THR A 159 13.85 -11.34 -6.15
CA THR A 159 14.44 -12.23 -5.14
C THR A 159 13.92 -13.67 -5.24
N VAL A 160 12.78 -13.87 -5.91
CA VAL A 160 12.10 -15.16 -6.02
C VAL A 160 11.90 -15.67 -7.46
N HIS A 161 12.28 -14.85 -8.46
CA HIS A 161 12.28 -15.13 -9.91
C HIS A 161 13.64 -14.82 -10.53
#